data_AF-A0A961IA36-F1
#
_entry.id   AF-A0A961IA36-F1
#
_cell.length_a   1.000
_cell.length_b   1.000
_cell.length_c   1.000
_cell.angle_alpha   90.00
_cell.angle_beta   90.00
_cell.angle_gamma   90.00
#
_symmetry.space_group_name_H-M   'P 1'
#
loop_
_entity.id
_entity.type
_entity.pdbx_description
1 polymer ?
#
loop_
_entity_poly.entity_id
_entity_poly.type
_entity_poly.pdbx_seq_one_letter_code
_entity_poly.pdbx_strand_id
1 'polypeptide(L)'
;METQTTDFSSIDASIRRVMQKHNLNEPIIEEFIRRVRLVHAGASGKVNWKHIGDLKADDSIAFEEIQRRESRAADVQKLVVIKLNGGLGTTMGLTAPKSIIRVKAQYNFLQIIRHQIEKLRQRAGAPIPVLFMNSFNTREATLADAGIADINRNAPGNLPADFLQNMVPRLDRNTLLPIAGDAYKENDWCPPGHGDIYLSLYTTGILDRLLEKGYRVAF
;
A
#
# COMPACT_ATOMS: atom_id res chain seq x y z
N MET A 1 19.57 9.64 -35.44
CA MET A 1 18.32 10.20 -34.90
C MET A 1 18.64 10.73 -33.52
N GLU A 2 18.85 12.04 -33.40
CA GLU A 2 19.04 12.70 -32.10
C GLU A 2 17.74 12.58 -31.31
N THR A 3 17.75 11.83 -30.22
CA THR A 3 16.69 11.88 -29.22
C THR A 3 16.74 13.25 -28.56
N GLN A 4 15.85 14.16 -28.97
CA GLN A 4 15.58 15.39 -28.23
C GLN A 4 15.28 15.00 -26.79
N THR A 5 16.21 15.31 -25.89
CA THR A 5 16.02 15.05 -24.47
C THR A 5 15.01 16.07 -23.98
N THR A 6 13.79 15.62 -23.68
CA THR A 6 12.73 16.50 -23.17
C THR A 6 13.24 17.19 -21.90
N ASP A 7 13.11 18.51 -21.84
CA ASP A 7 13.49 19.31 -20.68
C ASP A 7 12.68 18.87 -19.44
N PHE A 8 13.37 18.68 -18.32
CA PHE A 8 12.74 18.21 -17.09
C PHE A 8 11.70 19.20 -16.58
N SER A 9 11.88 20.51 -16.79
CA SER A 9 10.89 21.51 -16.38
C SER A 9 9.54 21.28 -17.07
N SER A 10 9.54 20.82 -18.32
CA SER A 10 8.31 20.50 -19.06
C SER A 10 7.65 19.21 -18.53
N ILE A 11 8.46 18.20 -18.21
CA ILE A 11 7.98 16.93 -17.62
C ILE A 11 7.33 17.19 -16.26
N ASP A 12 8.01 17.92 -15.38
CA ASP A 12 7.54 18.32 -14.05
C ASP A 12 6.17 19.03 -14.15
N ALA A 13 6.11 20.10 -14.97
CA ALA A 13 4.88 20.86 -15.17
C ALA A 13 3.72 20.00 -15.70
N SER A 14 3.98 19.08 -16.63
CA SER A 14 2.95 18.19 -17.17
C SER A 14 2.45 17.19 -16.13
N ILE A 15 3.35 16.60 -15.34
CA ILE A 15 3.00 15.67 -14.25
C ILE A 15 2.15 16.39 -13.20
N ARG A 16 2.58 17.57 -12.72
CA ARG A 16 1.81 18.36 -11.75
C ARG A 16 0.42 18.66 -12.27
N ARG A 17 0.31 19.19 -13.49
CA ARG A 17 -0.98 19.52 -14.11
C ARG A 17 -1.92 18.33 -14.12
N VAL A 18 -1.45 17.16 -14.56
CA VAL A 18 -2.27 15.94 -14.64
C VAL A 18 -2.67 15.46 -13.24
N MET A 19 -1.73 15.35 -12.31
CA MET A 19 -2.02 14.84 -10.97
C MET A 19 -2.91 15.78 -10.14
N GLN A 20 -2.69 17.10 -10.23
CA GLN A 20 -3.52 18.11 -9.55
C GLN A 20 -4.95 18.12 -10.11
N LYS A 21 -5.12 17.98 -11.43
CA LYS A 21 -6.45 17.89 -12.06
C LYS A 21 -7.25 16.67 -11.58
N HIS A 22 -6.57 15.60 -11.19
CA HIS A 22 -7.17 14.42 -10.57
C HIS A 22 -7.22 14.48 -9.03
N ASN A 23 -7.01 15.65 -8.43
CA ASN A 23 -7.07 15.91 -7.00
C ASN A 23 -6.12 15.03 -6.16
N LEU A 24 -4.94 14.70 -6.72
CA LEU A 24 -3.91 14.02 -5.96
C LEU A 24 -3.21 14.99 -5.01
N ASN A 25 -2.88 14.49 -3.81
CA ASN A 25 -2.27 15.31 -2.76
C ASN A 25 -0.82 15.70 -3.12
N GLU A 26 -0.39 16.89 -2.68
CA GLU A 26 0.96 17.39 -2.98
C GLU A 26 2.10 16.42 -2.59
N PRO A 27 2.06 15.71 -1.44
CA PRO A 27 3.13 14.76 -1.09
C PRO A 27 3.35 13.63 -2.11
N ILE A 28 2.30 13.11 -2.76
CA ILE A 28 2.46 12.07 -3.80
C ILE A 28 2.96 12.68 -5.12
N ILE A 29 2.56 13.90 -5.43
CA ILE A 29 3.04 14.62 -6.62
C ILE A 29 4.55 14.84 -6.51
N GLU A 30 5.02 15.38 -5.37
CA GLU A 30 6.43 15.61 -5.11
C GLU A 30 7.26 14.31 -5.14
N GLU A 31 6.79 13.26 -4.46
CA GLU A 31 7.50 11.98 -4.43
C GLU A 31 7.57 11.34 -5.83
N PHE A 32 6.51 11.45 -6.63
CA PHE A 32 6.51 10.93 -7.99
C PHE A 32 7.47 11.73 -8.88
N ILE A 33 7.43 13.07 -8.85
CA ILE A 33 8.35 13.93 -9.61
C ILE A 33 9.80 13.66 -9.22
N ARG A 34 10.08 13.49 -7.93
CA ARG A 34 11.42 13.13 -7.44
C ARG A 34 11.91 11.81 -8.05
N ARG A 35 11.05 10.80 -8.13
CA ARG A 35 11.38 9.51 -8.79
C ARG A 35 11.58 9.66 -10.28
N VAL A 36 10.73 10.44 -10.96
CA VAL A 36 10.87 10.71 -12.40
C VAL A 36 12.16 11.46 -12.69
N ARG A 37 12.58 12.38 -11.81
CA ARG A 37 13.88 13.07 -11.91
C ARG A 37 15.05 12.10 -11.85
N LEU A 38 15.00 11.09 -10.98
CA LEU A 38 16.04 10.05 -10.93
C LEU A 38 16.09 9.27 -12.24
N VAL A 39 14.94 8.89 -12.81
CA VAL A 39 14.87 8.18 -14.08
C VAL A 39 15.38 9.04 -15.24
N HIS A 40 14.99 10.32 -15.29
CA HIS A 40 15.48 11.29 -16.27
C HIS A 40 17.00 11.45 -16.20
N ALA A 41 17.58 11.43 -14.99
CA ALA A 41 19.03 11.42 -14.76
C ALA A 41 19.71 10.05 -15.03
N GLY A 42 18.98 9.05 -15.54
CA GLY A 42 19.52 7.75 -15.93
C GLY A 42 19.46 6.66 -14.85
N ALA A 43 18.81 6.91 -13.71
CA ALA A 43 18.63 5.87 -12.69
C ALA A 43 17.73 4.74 -13.22
N SER A 44 18.24 3.50 -13.17
CA SER A 44 17.51 2.32 -13.64
C SER A 44 16.73 1.60 -12.53
N GLY A 45 16.95 1.97 -11.27
CA GLY A 45 16.44 1.24 -10.10
C GLY A 45 17.08 -0.13 -9.87
N LYS A 46 18.06 -0.53 -10.70
CA LYS A 46 18.78 -1.79 -10.54
C LYS A 46 19.80 -1.68 -9.42
N VAL A 47 19.84 -2.69 -8.56
CA VAL A 47 20.87 -2.84 -7.53
C VAL A 47 22.06 -3.58 -8.12
N ASN A 48 23.27 -3.07 -7.91
CA ASN A 48 24.49 -3.78 -8.26
C ASN A 48 24.85 -4.76 -7.14
N TRP A 49 24.54 -6.04 -7.35
CA TRP A 49 24.75 -7.12 -6.38
C TRP A 49 26.20 -7.25 -5.90
N LYS A 50 27.20 -6.76 -6.66
CA LYS A 50 28.60 -6.74 -6.20
C LYS A 50 28.85 -5.86 -4.97
N HIS A 51 27.96 -4.91 -4.68
CA HIS A 51 28.03 -4.04 -3.51
C HIS A 51 27.10 -4.47 -2.38
N ILE A 52 26.39 -5.59 -2.54
CA ILE A 52 25.53 -6.16 -1.51
C ILE A 52 26.27 -7.34 -0.91
N GLY A 53 26.59 -7.24 0.38
CA GLY A 53 27.17 -8.34 1.16
C GLY A 53 26.10 -9.13 1.90
N ASP A 54 26.50 -10.28 2.45
CA ASP A 54 25.67 -11.05 3.35
C ASP A 54 25.42 -10.31 4.66
N LEU A 55 24.26 -10.55 5.27
CA LEU A 55 24.00 -10.10 6.64
C LEU A 55 24.99 -10.76 7.60
N LYS A 56 25.46 -10.03 8.60
CA LYS A 56 26.25 -10.64 9.67
C LYS A 56 25.33 -11.50 10.53
N ALA A 57 25.88 -12.55 11.15
CA ALA A 57 25.09 -13.40 12.04
C ALA A 57 24.38 -12.58 13.13
N ASP A 58 25.08 -11.59 13.68
CA ASP A 58 24.58 -10.70 14.74
C ASP A 58 23.52 -9.67 14.27
N ASP A 59 23.33 -9.51 12.95
CA ASP A 59 22.27 -8.66 12.38
C ASP A 59 20.90 -9.37 12.39
N SER A 60 20.86 -10.66 12.73
CA SER A 60 19.66 -11.49 12.71
C SER A 60 19.45 -12.21 14.04
N ILE A 61 18.18 -12.38 14.42
CA ILE A 61 17.78 -13.17 15.58
C ILE A 61 16.73 -14.18 15.12
N ALA A 62 16.88 -15.44 15.53
CA ALA A 62 15.90 -16.47 15.20
C ALA A 62 14.57 -16.20 15.92
N PHE A 63 13.46 -16.50 15.26
CA PHE A 63 12.13 -16.23 15.82
C PHE A 63 11.88 -16.99 17.13
N GLU A 64 12.42 -18.20 17.23
CA GLU A 64 12.37 -19.08 18.41
C GLU A 64 13.10 -18.46 19.61
N GLU A 65 14.09 -17.59 19.38
CA GLU A 65 14.79 -16.87 20.44
C GLU A 65 13.99 -15.66 20.95
N ILE A 66 13.20 -15.03 20.07
CA ILE A 66 12.32 -13.91 20.45
C ILE A 66 11.19 -14.39 21.37
N GLN A 67 10.63 -15.57 21.11
CA GLN A 67 9.52 -16.14 21.91
C GLN A 67 9.86 -16.36 23.39
N ARG A 68 11.14 -16.42 23.76
CA ARG A 68 11.60 -16.55 25.15
C ARG A 68 11.49 -15.26 25.96
N ARG A 69 11.22 -14.11 25.31
CA ARG A 69 11.00 -12.82 25.98
C ARG A 69 9.50 -12.64 26.21
N GLU A 70 9.10 -12.44 27.47
CA GLU A 70 7.69 -12.21 27.83
C GLU A 70 7.12 -11.04 27.03
N SER A 71 6.07 -11.28 26.23
CA SER A 71 5.29 -10.19 25.65
C SER A 71 4.35 -9.65 26.72
N ARG A 72 4.37 -8.34 26.93
CA ARG A 72 3.40 -7.71 27.83
C ARG A 72 2.07 -7.67 27.08
N ALA A 73 1.06 -8.36 27.60
CA ALA A 73 -0.29 -8.36 27.03
C ALA A 73 -0.82 -6.93 26.75
N ALA A 74 -0.39 -5.94 27.54
CA ALA A 74 -0.71 -4.53 27.36
C ALA A 74 -0.24 -3.92 26.02
N ASP A 75 0.84 -4.43 25.40
CA ASP A 75 1.37 -3.88 24.15
C ASP A 75 0.50 -4.26 22.94
N VAL A 76 -0.28 -5.33 23.03
CA VAL A 76 -1.19 -5.74 21.96
C VAL A 76 -2.30 -4.70 21.72
N GLN A 77 -2.64 -3.89 22.72
CA GLN A 77 -3.58 -2.78 22.56
C GLN A 77 -3.03 -1.66 21.65
N LYS A 78 -1.71 -1.61 21.45
CA LYS A 78 -1.04 -0.63 20.57
C LYS A 78 -0.91 -1.14 19.12
N LEU A 79 -1.38 -2.35 18.83
CA LEU A 79 -1.26 -3.01 17.53
C LEU A 79 -2.40 -2.63 16.60
N VAL A 80 -2.06 -2.29 15.35
CA VAL A 80 -2.95 -2.33 14.19
C VAL A 80 -2.40 -3.34 13.17
N VAL A 81 -3.27 -4.12 12.55
CA VAL A 81 -2.89 -5.00 11.45
C VAL A 81 -3.20 -4.32 10.12
N ILE A 82 -2.26 -4.29 9.19
CA ILE A 82 -2.44 -3.73 7.85
C ILE A 82 -2.19 -4.81 6.81
N LYS A 83 -3.17 -5.04 5.93
CA LYS A 83 -3.06 -6.01 4.84
C LYS A 83 -3.00 -5.30 3.50
N LEU A 84 -1.88 -5.51 2.80
CA LEU A 84 -1.69 -5.03 1.44
C LEU A 84 -2.65 -5.77 0.50
N ASN A 85 -3.55 -5.04 -0.15
CA ASN A 85 -4.62 -5.60 -0.98
C ASN A 85 -4.84 -4.79 -2.26
N GLY A 86 -3.82 -4.06 -2.74
CA GLY A 86 -3.90 -3.22 -3.92
C GLY A 86 -3.63 -3.96 -5.25
N GLY A 87 -3.19 -5.22 -5.20
CA GLY A 87 -2.77 -5.97 -6.39
C GLY A 87 -3.88 -6.79 -7.03
N LEU A 88 -3.93 -6.77 -8.37
CA LEU A 88 -4.79 -7.65 -9.16
C LEU A 88 -4.14 -9.02 -9.40
N GLY A 89 -4.98 -10.02 -9.68
CA GLY A 89 -4.59 -11.38 -10.03
C GLY A 89 -4.05 -11.57 -11.46
N THR A 90 -3.57 -10.51 -12.12
CA THR A 90 -3.29 -10.51 -13.57
C THR A 90 -2.25 -11.56 -13.98
N THR A 91 -1.21 -11.79 -13.17
CA THR A 91 -0.20 -12.84 -13.43
C THR A 91 -0.78 -14.25 -13.37
N MET A 92 -1.94 -14.41 -12.73
CA MET A 92 -2.70 -15.67 -12.64
C MET A 92 -3.87 -15.70 -13.64
N GLY A 93 -3.94 -14.75 -14.58
CA GLY A 93 -5.02 -14.66 -15.56
C GLY A 93 -6.35 -14.12 -15.02
N LEU A 94 -6.34 -13.46 -13.86
CA LEU A 94 -7.54 -12.93 -13.23
C LEU A 94 -7.63 -11.41 -13.38
N THR A 95 -8.83 -10.93 -13.65
CA THR A 95 -9.17 -9.49 -13.71
C THR A 95 -9.62 -8.94 -12.35
N ALA A 96 -9.83 -9.81 -11.36
CA ALA A 96 -10.31 -9.45 -10.04
C ALA A 96 -9.18 -9.44 -8.98
N PRO A 97 -9.43 -8.89 -7.77
CA PRO A 97 -8.45 -8.91 -6.68
C PRO A 97 -8.02 -10.33 -6.33
N LYS A 98 -6.74 -10.54 -6.00
CA LYS A 98 -6.27 -11.87 -5.56
C LYS A 98 -6.96 -12.35 -4.29
N SER A 99 -7.38 -11.41 -3.44
CA SER A 99 -7.92 -11.70 -2.12
C SER A 99 -9.30 -12.36 -2.12
N ILE A 100 -10.09 -12.20 -3.20
CA ILE A 100 -11.41 -12.82 -3.32
C ILE A 100 -11.36 -14.26 -3.86
N ILE A 101 -10.19 -14.73 -4.30
CA ILE A 101 -10.01 -16.09 -4.79
C ILE A 101 -10.26 -17.07 -3.65
N ARG A 102 -11.10 -18.08 -3.92
CA ARG A 102 -11.36 -19.18 -3.00
C ARG A 102 -10.09 -20.01 -2.78
N VAL A 103 -9.70 -20.19 -1.52
CA VAL A 103 -8.45 -20.86 -1.12
C VAL A 103 -8.74 -22.22 -0.49
N LYS A 104 -9.62 -22.27 0.51
CA LYS A 104 -9.88 -23.49 1.27
C LYS A 104 -11.33 -23.57 1.70
N ALA A 105 -11.95 -24.72 1.46
CA ALA A 105 -13.40 -24.88 1.65
C ALA A 105 -14.10 -23.68 1.01
N GLN A 106 -15.06 -23.03 1.66
CA GLN A 106 -15.75 -21.84 1.14
C GLN A 106 -14.99 -20.50 1.31
N TYR A 107 -13.79 -20.50 1.90
CA TYR A 107 -13.11 -19.27 2.29
C TYR A 107 -12.14 -18.76 1.22
N ASN A 108 -12.24 -17.47 0.93
CA ASN A 108 -11.21 -16.70 0.25
C ASN A 108 -10.19 -16.12 1.25
N PHE A 109 -9.18 -15.38 0.78
CA PHE A 109 -8.17 -14.79 1.67
C PHE A 109 -8.76 -13.77 2.64
N LEU A 110 -9.73 -12.96 2.23
CA LEU A 110 -10.38 -11.96 3.09
C LEU A 110 -11.08 -12.64 4.28
N GLN A 111 -11.82 -13.72 4.04
CA GLN A 111 -12.48 -14.48 5.09
C GLN A 111 -11.49 -15.20 6.02
N ILE A 112 -10.38 -15.71 5.48
CA ILE A 112 -9.30 -16.28 6.30
C ILE A 112 -8.70 -15.20 7.22
N ILE A 113 -8.39 -14.02 6.68
CA ILE A 113 -7.84 -12.89 7.45
C ILE A 113 -8.85 -12.46 8.54
N ARG A 114 -10.13 -12.33 8.17
CA ARG A 114 -11.19 -12.00 9.12
C ARG A 114 -11.23 -12.98 10.29
N HIS A 115 -11.23 -14.28 10.02
CA HIS A 115 -11.21 -15.30 11.06
C HIS A 115 -9.92 -15.28 11.91
N GLN A 116 -8.77 -15.01 11.30
CA GLN A 116 -7.50 -14.83 12.03
C GLN A 116 -7.58 -13.65 13.00
N ILE A 117 -8.13 -12.52 12.56
CA ILE A 117 -8.31 -11.32 13.39
C ILE A 117 -9.33 -11.57 14.51
N GLU A 118 -10.44 -12.24 14.23
CA GLU A 118 -11.41 -12.64 15.26
C GLU A 118 -10.76 -13.51 16.34
N LYS A 119 -9.95 -14.50 15.94
CA LYS A 119 -9.19 -15.35 16.88
C LYS A 119 -8.12 -14.58 17.64
N LEU A 120 -7.43 -13.64 16.98
CA LEU A 120 -6.44 -12.79 17.62
C LEU A 120 -7.08 -11.90 18.69
N ARG A 121 -8.21 -11.26 18.38
CA ARG A 121 -9.00 -10.47 19.33
C ARG A 121 -9.46 -11.29 20.54
N GLN A 122 -9.97 -12.51 20.30
CA GLN A 122 -10.36 -13.43 21.38
C GLN A 122 -9.18 -13.79 22.29
N ARG A 123 -8.02 -14.13 21.71
CA ARG A 123 -6.82 -14.51 22.48
C ARG A 123 -6.22 -13.34 23.25
N ALA A 124 -6.22 -12.15 22.66
CA ALA A 124 -5.63 -10.96 23.26
C ALA A 124 -6.57 -10.25 24.24
N GLY A 125 -7.88 -10.51 24.19
CA GLY A 125 -8.88 -9.74 24.93
C GLY A 125 -8.92 -8.27 24.52
N ALA A 126 -8.52 -7.95 23.27
CA ALA A 126 -8.37 -6.57 22.79
C ALA A 126 -8.99 -6.39 21.39
N PRO A 127 -9.62 -5.23 21.09
CA PRO A 127 -10.28 -4.98 19.82
C PRO A 127 -9.30 -4.49 18.74
N ILE A 128 -8.34 -5.35 18.38
CA ILE A 128 -7.26 -5.04 17.42
C ILE A 128 -7.85 -4.69 16.04
N PRO A 129 -7.64 -3.48 15.50
CA PRO A 129 -8.13 -3.11 14.19
C PRO A 129 -7.34 -3.80 13.07
N VAL A 130 -8.02 -4.02 11.95
CA VAL A 130 -7.40 -4.48 10.69
C VAL A 130 -7.77 -3.53 9.56
N LEU A 131 -6.77 -3.06 8.81
CA LEU A 131 -6.94 -2.14 7.68
C LEU A 131 -6.48 -2.83 6.39
N PHE A 132 -7.32 -2.81 5.36
CA PHE A 132 -6.94 -3.23 4.02
C PHE A 132 -6.44 -2.03 3.22
N MET A 133 -5.19 -2.08 2.75
CA MET A 133 -4.67 -1.10 1.79
C MET A 133 -5.12 -1.50 0.39
N ASN A 134 -6.22 -0.92 -0.06
CA ASN A 134 -6.85 -1.21 -1.34
C ASN A 134 -6.34 -0.27 -2.44
N SER A 135 -6.54 -0.68 -3.69
CA SER A 135 -6.46 0.20 -4.85
C SER A 135 -7.86 0.56 -5.33
N PHE A 136 -7.94 1.50 -6.28
CA PHE A 136 -9.18 1.76 -7.03
C PHE A 136 -9.73 0.49 -7.71
N ASN A 137 -8.88 -0.50 -8.01
CA ASN A 137 -9.27 -1.76 -8.65
C ASN A 137 -9.71 -2.86 -7.67
N THR A 138 -9.49 -2.69 -6.37
CA THR A 138 -9.71 -3.76 -5.40
C THR A 138 -10.68 -3.40 -4.29
N ARG A 139 -10.93 -2.10 -4.06
CA ARG A 139 -11.76 -1.62 -2.94
C ARG A 139 -13.18 -2.15 -2.97
N GLU A 140 -13.88 -2.00 -4.10
CA GLU A 140 -15.29 -2.37 -4.22
C GLU A 140 -15.53 -3.84 -3.88
N ALA A 141 -14.81 -4.73 -4.57
CA ALA A 141 -14.91 -6.17 -4.34
C ALA A 141 -14.48 -6.57 -2.91
N THR A 142 -13.55 -5.84 -2.30
CA THR A 142 -13.12 -6.10 -0.91
C THR A 142 -14.19 -5.72 0.10
N LEU A 143 -14.82 -4.55 -0.06
CA LEU A 143 -15.85 -4.07 0.85
C LEU A 143 -17.20 -4.79 0.67
N ALA A 144 -17.46 -5.32 -0.53
CA ALA A 144 -18.62 -6.17 -0.80
C ALA A 144 -18.52 -7.55 -0.14
N ASP A 145 -17.32 -7.98 0.24
CA ASP A 145 -17.08 -9.27 0.88
C ASP A 145 -17.63 -9.30 2.32
N ALA A 146 -18.30 -10.39 2.68
CA ALA A 146 -19.19 -10.44 3.83
C ALA A 146 -18.48 -10.13 5.16
N GLY A 147 -18.94 -9.06 5.82
CA GLY A 147 -18.43 -8.60 7.12
C GLY A 147 -17.09 -7.87 7.08
N ILE A 148 -16.52 -7.63 5.88
CA ILE A 148 -15.26 -6.88 5.75
C ILE A 148 -15.49 -5.39 6.01
N ALA A 149 -16.51 -4.77 5.44
CA ALA A 149 -16.80 -3.35 5.64
C ALA A 149 -16.99 -2.96 7.12
N ASP A 150 -17.52 -3.89 7.92
CA ASP A 150 -17.81 -3.71 9.35
C ASP A 150 -16.75 -4.32 10.29
N ILE A 151 -15.62 -4.82 9.76
CA ILE A 151 -14.65 -5.63 10.51
C ILE A 151 -14.06 -4.91 11.73
N ASN A 152 -14.08 -3.57 11.74
CA ASN A 152 -13.58 -2.72 12.82
C ASN A 152 -14.67 -2.08 13.68
N ARG A 153 -15.95 -2.49 13.56
CA ARG A 153 -17.07 -1.89 14.32
C ARG A 153 -16.84 -1.80 15.83
N ASN A 154 -16.12 -2.77 16.40
CA ASN A 154 -15.83 -2.83 17.82
C ASN A 154 -14.45 -2.25 18.20
N ALA A 155 -13.67 -1.78 17.21
CA ALA A 155 -12.36 -1.18 17.45
C ALA A 155 -12.51 0.32 17.81
N PRO A 156 -11.72 0.82 18.77
CA PRO A 156 -11.80 2.22 19.17
C PRO A 156 -11.37 3.14 18.02
N GLY A 157 -12.04 4.29 17.93
CA GLY A 157 -11.71 5.35 16.99
C GLY A 157 -12.41 5.31 15.64
N ASN A 158 -13.42 4.43 15.47
CA ASN A 158 -14.21 4.33 14.24
C ASN A 158 -13.32 4.21 12.99
N LEU A 159 -12.27 3.39 13.10
CA LEU A 159 -11.34 3.16 12.00
C LEU A 159 -12.08 2.44 10.86
N PRO A 160 -11.93 2.89 9.60
CA PRO A 160 -12.54 2.21 8.47
C PRO A 160 -11.98 0.79 8.32
N ALA A 161 -12.62 -0.06 7.53
CA ALA A 161 -12.05 -1.36 7.17
C ALA A 161 -10.84 -1.22 6.23
N ASP A 162 -10.74 -0.11 5.50
CA ASP A 162 -9.77 0.06 4.44
C ASP A 162 -9.31 1.51 4.28
N PHE A 163 -8.23 1.67 3.51
CA PHE A 163 -7.80 2.95 2.97
C PHE A 163 -7.26 2.73 1.55
N LEU A 164 -7.34 3.78 0.73
CA LEU A 164 -6.85 3.72 -0.64
C LEU A 164 -5.37 4.08 -0.69
N GLN A 165 -4.59 3.24 -1.39
CA GLN A 165 -3.28 3.64 -1.87
C GLN A 165 -3.42 4.69 -2.99
N ASN A 166 -2.37 5.48 -3.18
CA ASN A 166 -2.32 6.50 -4.23
C ASN A 166 -2.27 5.87 -5.64
N MET A 167 -2.38 6.73 -6.65
CA MET A 167 -2.17 6.39 -8.05
C MET A 167 -1.23 7.40 -8.69
N VAL A 168 -0.49 6.97 -9.71
CA VAL A 168 0.41 7.82 -10.50
C VAL A 168 0.15 7.60 -11.99
N PRO A 169 0.34 8.61 -12.85
CA PRO A 169 0.15 8.45 -14.27
C PRO A 169 1.27 7.58 -14.83
N ARG A 170 0.94 6.69 -15.76
CA ARG A 170 1.95 6.04 -16.60
C ARG A 170 2.62 7.09 -17.47
N LEU A 171 3.89 6.88 -17.75
CA LEU A 171 4.68 7.79 -18.56
C LEU A 171 5.05 7.14 -19.88
N ASP A 172 5.12 7.94 -20.93
CA ASP A 172 5.76 7.52 -22.17
C ASP A 172 7.24 7.23 -21.90
N ARG A 173 7.72 6.12 -22.45
CA ARG A 173 9.07 5.60 -22.15
C ARG A 173 10.18 6.56 -22.60
N ASN A 174 9.97 7.30 -23.67
CA ASN A 174 11.03 8.10 -24.31
C ASN A 174 11.00 9.55 -23.80
N THR A 175 9.81 10.12 -23.65
CA THR A 175 9.62 11.53 -23.28
C THR A 175 9.41 11.75 -21.78
N LEU A 176 9.08 10.68 -21.04
CA LEU A 176 8.65 10.74 -19.63
C LEU A 176 7.42 11.62 -19.38
N LEU A 177 6.70 12.01 -20.44
CA LEU A 177 5.44 12.73 -20.32
C LEU A 177 4.32 11.77 -19.90
N PRO A 178 3.36 12.21 -19.07
CA PRO A 178 2.23 11.39 -18.69
C PRO A 178 1.38 11.04 -19.92
N ILE A 179 1.02 9.76 -20.05
CA ILE A 179 0.09 9.32 -21.10
C ILE A 179 -1.37 9.66 -20.76
N ALA A 180 -1.64 9.89 -19.46
CA ALA A 180 -2.93 10.32 -18.97
C ALA A 180 -3.28 11.69 -19.54
N GLY A 181 -4.39 11.75 -20.27
CA GLY A 181 -4.96 12.98 -20.81
C GLY A 181 -5.94 13.66 -19.85
N ASP A 182 -6.80 14.51 -20.40
CA ASP A 182 -7.81 15.24 -19.63
C ASP A 182 -8.96 14.38 -19.10
N ALA A 183 -9.29 13.31 -19.82
CA ALA A 183 -10.32 12.36 -19.42
C ALA A 183 -9.68 11.21 -18.64
N TYR A 184 -10.26 10.85 -17.50
CA TYR A 184 -9.81 9.70 -16.73
C TYR A 184 -9.97 8.41 -17.56
N LYS A 185 -8.86 7.70 -17.73
CA LYS A 185 -8.84 6.34 -18.27
C LYS A 185 -8.01 5.47 -17.33
N GLU A 186 -8.63 4.47 -16.74
CA GLU A 186 -8.00 3.62 -15.71
C GLU A 186 -6.63 3.07 -16.14
N ASN A 187 -6.51 2.65 -17.41
CA ASN A 187 -5.27 2.09 -17.95
C ASN A 187 -4.11 3.10 -18.04
N ASP A 188 -4.40 4.40 -18.00
CA ASP A 188 -3.38 5.45 -18.02
C ASP A 188 -2.74 5.65 -16.63
N TRP A 189 -3.30 5.01 -15.60
CA TRP A 189 -2.85 5.09 -14.22
C TRP A 189 -2.33 3.74 -13.74
N CYS A 190 -1.48 3.80 -12.72
CA CYS A 190 -1.11 2.61 -11.97
C CYS A 190 -0.88 2.95 -10.50
N PRO A 191 -1.04 1.97 -9.59
CA PRO A 191 -0.53 2.11 -8.25
C PRO A 191 0.99 2.25 -8.22
N PRO A 192 1.56 3.12 -7.36
CA PRO A 192 3.01 3.29 -7.21
C PRO A 192 3.68 2.16 -6.40
N GLY A 193 3.08 0.96 -6.36
CA GLY A 193 3.56 -0.20 -5.62
C GLY A 193 3.22 -0.17 -4.13
N HIS A 194 3.49 -1.27 -3.43
CA HIS A 194 3.11 -1.41 -2.00
C HIS A 194 3.94 -0.51 -1.06
N GLY A 195 5.08 0.02 -1.50
CA GLY A 195 5.86 1.00 -0.74
C GLY A 195 5.12 2.32 -0.52
N ASP A 196 4.02 2.55 -1.25
CA ASP A 196 3.15 3.70 -1.05
C ASP A 196 2.43 3.71 0.30
N ILE A 197 2.39 2.58 1.02
CA ILE A 197 1.73 2.46 2.33
C ILE A 197 1.99 3.63 3.27
N TYR A 198 3.25 4.08 3.36
CA TYR A 198 3.63 5.19 4.24
C TYR A 198 2.95 6.49 3.84
N LEU A 199 2.93 6.77 2.54
CA LEU A 199 2.36 7.99 2.01
C LEU A 199 0.84 7.93 2.01
N SER A 200 0.23 6.79 1.69
CA SER A 200 -1.21 6.60 1.78
C SER A 200 -1.70 6.77 3.22
N LEU A 201 -1.00 6.20 4.22
CA LEU A 201 -1.35 6.36 5.64
C LEU A 201 -1.32 7.84 6.06
N TYR A 202 -0.33 8.59 5.57
CA TYR A 202 -0.19 10.02 5.81
C TYR A 202 -1.28 10.82 5.11
N THR A 203 -1.45 10.69 3.79
CA THR A 203 -2.37 11.52 2.99
C THR A 203 -3.85 11.23 3.27
N THR A 204 -4.18 10.02 3.73
CA THR A 204 -5.56 9.67 4.13
C THR A 204 -5.92 10.10 5.55
N GLY A 205 -4.95 10.57 6.35
CA GLY A 205 -5.12 10.89 7.77
C GLY A 205 -5.32 9.67 8.66
N ILE A 206 -5.13 8.45 8.14
CA ILE A 206 -5.23 7.22 8.93
C ILE A 206 -4.09 7.14 9.94
N LEU A 207 -2.90 7.60 9.59
CA LEU A 207 -1.76 7.65 10.53
C LEU A 207 -2.11 8.48 11.76
N ASP A 208 -2.65 9.69 11.57
CA ASP A 208 -3.02 10.58 12.69
C ASP A 208 -4.09 9.95 13.57
N ARG A 209 -5.14 9.39 12.96
CA ARG A 209 -6.20 8.67 13.69
C ARG A 209 -5.64 7.49 14.50
N LEU A 210 -4.70 6.73 13.94
CA LEU A 210 -4.06 5.63 14.66
C LEU A 210 -3.24 6.14 15.86
N LEU A 211 -2.45 7.19 15.65
CA LEU A 211 -1.61 7.77 16.70
C LEU A 211 -2.44 8.38 17.84
N GLU A 212 -3.50 9.12 17.51
CA GLU A 212 -4.45 9.71 18.47
C GLU A 212 -5.14 8.65 19.33
N LYS A 213 -5.38 7.44 18.78
CA LYS A 213 -6.01 6.34 19.51
C LYS A 213 -5.03 5.43 20.24
N GLY A 214 -3.75 5.80 20.27
CA GLY A 214 -2.72 5.08 21.04
C GLY A 214 -2.08 3.90 20.32
N TYR A 215 -2.38 3.68 19.03
CA TYR A 215 -1.69 2.67 18.24
C TYR A 215 -0.25 3.10 17.96
N ARG A 216 0.70 2.18 18.12
CA ARG A 216 2.15 2.45 17.99
C ARG A 216 2.87 1.39 17.16
N VAL A 217 2.22 0.27 16.85
CA VAL A 217 2.80 -0.84 16.08
C VAL A 217 1.85 -1.19 14.95
N ALA A 218 2.36 -1.18 13.72
CA ALA A 218 1.66 -1.69 12.54
C ALA A 218 2.30 -3.01 12.10
N PHE A 219 1.48 -4.01 11.82
CA PHE A 219 1.90 -5.34 11.35
C PHE A 219 1.22 -5.74 10.05
#